data_AF-A0A379S4Y5-F1
#
_entry.id   AF-A0A379S4Y5-F1
#
_cell.length_a   1.000
_cell.length_b   1.000
_cell.length_c   1.000
_cell.angle_alpha   90.00
_cell.angle_beta   90.00
_cell.angle_gamma   90.00
#
_symmetry.space_group_name_H-M   'P 1'
#
loop_
_entity.id
_entity.type
_entity.pdbx_description
1 polymer ?
#
loop_
_entity_poly.entity_id
_entity_poly.type
_entity_poly.pdbx_seq_one_letter_code
_entity_poly.pdbx_strand_id
1 'polypeptide(L)'
;MKNLKSHDQGNTFRIIMQTLDELGYDVADAADNGPDDPKIIDGQHFLPQHRERIVLVGFRRDLNLKTDFTLRNIARCYPPRRPTLAELLEPVVEAKYILTPVLWKYLYCYAKKHQARGNGFGYGMVYPDNPESVARTLSARYYKDGG
;
A
#
# COMPACT_ATOMS: atom_id res chain seq x y z
N MET A 1 1.68 2.88 -7.66
CA MET A 1 2.98 2.96 -6.94
C MET A 1 2.89 4.13 -5.96
N LYS A 2 3.32 4.01 -4.70
CA LYS A 2 3.25 5.14 -3.74
C LYS A 2 4.26 6.26 -4.04
N ASN A 3 5.39 5.89 -4.64
CA ASN A 3 6.49 6.79 -4.96
C ASN A 3 6.34 7.53 -6.30
N LEU A 4 5.11 7.72 -6.82
CA LEU A 4 4.94 8.37 -8.12
C LEU A 4 5.52 9.80 -8.15
N LYS A 5 5.45 10.51 -7.02
CA LYS A 5 5.98 11.88 -6.87
C LYS A 5 7.50 11.98 -6.84
N SER A 6 8.18 10.97 -6.33
CA SER A 6 9.66 10.94 -6.29
C SER A 6 10.25 10.19 -7.47
N HIS A 7 9.40 9.57 -8.30
CA HIS A 7 9.82 8.90 -9.51
C HIS A 7 10.41 9.89 -10.50
N ASP A 8 11.56 9.53 -11.07
CA ASP A 8 12.28 10.35 -12.06
C ASP A 8 12.48 11.81 -11.60
N GLN A 9 12.94 11.98 -10.34
CA GLN A 9 13.13 13.29 -9.70
C GLN A 9 11.86 14.17 -9.69
N GLY A 10 10.68 13.54 -9.72
CA GLY A 10 9.37 14.18 -9.73
C GLY A 10 8.86 14.60 -11.11
N ASN A 11 9.63 14.37 -12.18
CA ASN A 11 9.18 14.69 -13.54
C ASN A 11 7.94 13.90 -13.93
N THR A 12 7.87 12.62 -13.58
CA THR A 12 6.74 11.77 -13.95
C THR A 12 5.42 12.32 -13.39
N PHE A 13 5.40 12.67 -12.09
CA PHE A 13 4.20 13.22 -11.47
C PHE A 13 3.84 14.60 -12.03
N ARG A 14 4.83 15.47 -12.24
CA ARG A 14 4.63 16.79 -12.84
C ARG A 14 3.98 16.70 -14.22
N ILE A 15 4.51 15.83 -15.09
CA ILE A 15 3.97 15.63 -16.46
C ILE A 15 2.53 15.11 -16.40
N ILE A 16 2.24 14.14 -15.53
CA ILE A 16 0.89 13.60 -15.39
C ILE A 16 -0.10 14.69 -14.96
N MET A 17 0.23 15.47 -13.93
CA MET A 17 -0.64 16.53 -13.42
C MET A 17 -0.84 17.64 -14.46
N GLN A 18 0.22 18.04 -15.18
CA GLN A 18 0.14 19.01 -16.26
C GLN A 18 -0.74 18.51 -17.41
N THR A 19 -0.57 17.25 -17.83
CA THR A 19 -1.37 16.66 -18.91
C THR A 19 -2.86 16.62 -18.53
N LEU A 20 -3.19 16.27 -17.29
CA LEU A 20 -4.59 16.25 -16.82
C LEU A 20 -5.20 17.65 -16.81
N ASP A 21 -4.43 18.66 -16.42
CA ASP A 21 -4.86 20.06 -16.42
C ASP A 21 -5.12 20.58 -17.85
N GLU A 22 -4.20 20.29 -18.78
CA GLU A 22 -4.32 20.62 -20.22
C GLU A 22 -5.52 19.92 -20.88
N LEU A 23 -5.88 18.71 -20.42
CA LEU A 23 -7.07 17.99 -20.86
C LEU A 23 -8.38 18.55 -20.28
N GLY A 24 -8.33 19.58 -19.43
CA GLY A 24 -9.50 20.22 -18.86
C GLY A 24 -10.04 19.53 -17.60
N TYR A 25 -9.19 18.81 -16.85
CA TYR A 25 -9.59 18.16 -15.59
C TYR A 25 -9.02 18.86 -14.36
N ASP A 26 -9.89 19.15 -13.40
CA ASP A 26 -9.47 19.55 -12.06
C ASP A 26 -9.25 18.31 -11.20
N VAL A 27 -8.01 18.06 -10.81
CA VAL A 27 -7.65 16.92 -9.95
C VAL A 27 -7.90 17.26 -8.48
N ALA A 28 -8.57 16.37 -7.74
CA ALA A 28 -8.77 16.49 -6.30
C ALA A 28 -7.42 16.61 -5.57
N ASP A 29 -7.35 17.57 -4.64
CA ASP A 29 -6.16 17.79 -3.80
C ASP A 29 -4.85 17.99 -4.59
N ALA A 30 -4.93 18.50 -5.83
CA ALA A 30 -3.77 18.67 -6.71
C ALA A 30 -2.63 19.50 -6.11
N ALA A 31 -2.98 20.55 -5.35
CA ALA A 31 -2.03 21.44 -4.70
C ALA A 31 -1.36 20.82 -3.45
N ASP A 32 -1.96 19.77 -2.89
CA ASP A 32 -1.55 19.20 -1.61
C ASP A 32 -0.53 18.08 -1.80
N ASN A 33 0.76 18.39 -1.72
CA ASN A 33 1.81 17.44 -2.04
C ASN A 33 2.74 17.12 -0.87
N GLY A 34 2.34 17.48 0.34
CA GLY A 34 3.11 17.27 1.57
C GLY A 34 3.28 15.81 1.99
N PRO A 35 3.90 15.57 3.15
CA PRO A 35 4.03 14.25 3.76
C PRO A 35 2.68 13.58 4.05
N ASP A 36 1.64 14.37 4.30
CA ASP A 36 0.26 13.96 4.60
C ASP A 36 -0.66 14.00 3.36
N ASP A 37 -0.10 13.86 2.15
CA ASP A 37 -0.87 13.98 0.92
C ASP A 37 -2.09 13.05 0.89
N PRO A 38 -3.31 13.60 0.80
CA PRO A 38 -4.54 12.82 0.82
C PRO A 38 -4.74 11.95 -0.43
N LYS A 39 -3.98 12.19 -1.51
CA LYS A 39 -3.95 11.31 -2.68
C LYS A 39 -3.27 9.97 -2.38
N ILE A 40 -2.48 9.87 -1.31
CA ILE A 40 -1.89 8.61 -0.85
C ILE A 40 -2.87 7.93 0.11
N ILE A 41 -3.46 6.82 -0.35
CA ILE A 41 -4.40 6.03 0.45
C ILE A 41 -3.74 4.70 0.81
N ASP A 42 -3.69 4.38 2.10
CA ASP A 42 -3.26 3.07 2.59
C ASP A 42 -4.45 2.12 2.77
N GLY A 43 -4.36 0.94 2.16
CA GLY A 43 -5.33 -0.14 2.35
C GLY A 43 -5.42 -0.64 3.80
N GLN A 44 -4.43 -0.34 4.65
CA GLN A 44 -4.40 -0.79 6.05
C GLN A 44 -5.64 -0.40 6.86
N HIS A 45 -6.32 0.67 6.47
CA HIS A 45 -7.53 1.16 7.13
C HIS A 45 -8.77 0.29 6.83
N PHE A 46 -8.73 -0.49 5.74
CA PHE A 46 -9.82 -1.35 5.30
C PHE A 46 -9.54 -2.84 5.56
N LEU A 47 -8.28 -3.26 5.38
CA LEU A 47 -7.82 -4.64 5.56
C LEU A 47 -6.49 -4.65 6.32
N PRO A 48 -6.12 -5.75 7.01
CA PRO A 48 -4.88 -5.85 7.78
C PRO A 48 -3.64 -6.06 6.88
N GLN A 49 -3.43 -5.15 5.93
CA GLN A 49 -2.27 -5.12 5.03
C GLN A 49 -1.85 -3.68 4.72
N HIS A 50 -0.56 -3.38 4.87
CA HIS A 50 0.02 -2.15 4.31
C HIS A 50 0.01 -2.19 2.79
N ARG A 51 -0.67 -1.24 2.16
CA ARG A 51 -0.74 -1.10 0.70
C ARG A 51 -1.10 0.32 0.29
N GLU A 52 -0.11 1.20 0.35
CA GLU A 52 -0.26 2.59 -0.12
C GLU A 52 -0.30 2.68 -1.64
N ARG A 53 -1.24 3.46 -2.16
CA ARG A 53 -1.37 3.81 -3.58
C ARG A 53 -1.72 5.29 -3.71
N ILE A 54 -1.18 5.93 -4.75
CA ILE A 54 -1.65 7.25 -5.16
C ILE A 54 -2.94 7.10 -5.97
N VAL A 55 -3.93 7.94 -5.68
CA VAL A 55 -5.23 8.00 -6.38
C VAL A 55 -5.42 9.41 -6.91
N LEU A 56 -5.66 9.52 -8.21
CA LEU A 56 -5.93 10.80 -8.88
C LEU A 56 -7.41 10.80 -9.30
N VAL A 57 -8.19 11.70 -8.72
CA VAL A 57 -9.62 11.86 -9.07
C VAL A 57 -9.75 13.15 -9.87
N GLY A 58 -10.02 13.04 -11.17
CA GLY A 58 -10.21 14.18 -12.07
C GLY A 58 -11.68 14.50 -12.28
N PHE A 59 -12.02 15.79 -12.21
CA PHE A 59 -13.35 16.31 -12.52
C PHE A 59 -13.25 17.13 -13.81
N ARG A 60 -14.13 16.87 -14.78
CA ARG A 60 -14.17 17.66 -16.01
C ARG A 60 -14.62 19.09 -15.70
N ARG A 61 -13.78 20.08 -16.03
CA ARG A 61 -13.91 21.47 -15.58
C ARG A 61 -15.15 22.18 -16.13
N ASP A 62 -15.52 21.87 -17.38
CA ASP A 62 -16.71 22.40 -18.07
C ASP A 62 -18.03 22.01 -17.38
N LEU A 63 -18.05 20.91 -16.63
CA LEU A 63 -19.22 20.43 -15.90
C LEU A 63 -19.38 21.06 -14.51
N ASN A 64 -18.38 21.81 -14.03
CA ASN A 64 -18.37 22.46 -12.72
C ASN A 64 -18.78 21.52 -11.55
N LEU A 65 -18.35 20.25 -11.63
CA LEU A 65 -18.70 19.22 -10.64
C LEU A 65 -17.85 19.27 -9.38
N LYS A 66 -16.64 19.84 -9.48
CA LYS A 66 -15.70 19.90 -8.36
C LYS A 66 -16.09 21.06 -7.44
N THR A 67 -16.88 20.75 -6.43
CA THR A 67 -17.15 21.65 -5.30
C THR A 67 -16.14 21.37 -4.18
N ASP A 68 -16.59 20.78 -3.08
CA ASP A 68 -15.83 20.57 -1.84
C ASP A 68 -15.23 19.15 -1.75
N PHE A 69 -15.12 18.46 -2.89
CA PHE A 69 -14.57 17.11 -2.92
C PHE A 69 -13.08 17.12 -2.54
N THR A 70 -12.72 16.28 -1.57
CA THR A 70 -11.34 16.02 -1.13
C THR A 70 -11.21 14.58 -0.67
N LEU A 71 -10.06 13.97 -0.99
CA LEU A 71 -9.69 12.65 -0.49
C LEU A 71 -9.38 12.66 1.02
N ARG A 72 -9.22 13.83 1.65
CA ARG A 72 -9.13 13.93 3.13
C ARG A 72 -10.37 13.35 3.82
N ASN A 73 -11.51 13.33 3.13
CA ASN A 73 -12.74 12.74 3.65
C ASN A 73 -12.79 11.20 3.57
N ILE A 74 -11.77 10.52 3.02
CA ILE A 74 -11.74 9.05 2.88
C ILE A 74 -11.89 8.34 4.23
N ALA A 75 -11.45 8.97 5.33
CA ALA A 75 -11.58 8.42 6.67
C ALA A 75 -13.04 8.19 7.09
N ARG A 76 -14.00 8.93 6.50
CA ARG A 76 -15.44 8.73 6.71
C ARG A 76 -15.95 7.42 6.10
N CYS A 77 -15.20 6.84 5.17
CA CYS A 77 -15.52 5.59 4.51
C CYS A 77 -14.85 4.37 5.18
N TYR A 78 -14.05 4.58 6.23
CA TYR A 78 -13.41 3.47 6.94
C TYR A 78 -14.46 2.61 7.64
N PRO A 79 -14.30 1.27 7.64
CA PRO A 79 -15.23 0.41 8.35
C PRO A 79 -15.17 0.71 9.85
N PRO A 80 -16.31 0.70 10.57
CA PRO A 80 -16.32 0.91 12.02
C PRO A 80 -15.50 -0.14 12.77
N ARG A 81 -15.42 -1.35 12.20
CA ARG A 81 -14.53 -2.43 12.64
C ARG A 81 -13.79 -2.99 11.43
N ARG A 82 -12.48 -2.83 11.41
CA ARG A 82 -11.61 -3.50 10.44
C ARG A 82 -11.48 -4.98 10.80
N PRO A 83 -11.57 -5.92 9.85
CA PRO A 83 -11.27 -7.33 10.14
C PRO A 83 -9.81 -7.50 10.56
N THR A 84 -9.57 -8.41 11.49
CA THR A 84 -8.24 -8.82 11.92
C THR A 84 -7.62 -9.79 10.92
N LEU A 85 -6.30 -10.00 10.97
CA LEU A 85 -5.67 -10.97 10.09
C LEU A 85 -6.17 -12.40 10.37
N ALA A 86 -6.36 -12.76 11.64
CA ALA A 86 -6.87 -14.09 12.03
C ALA A 86 -8.25 -14.39 11.44
N GLU A 87 -9.14 -13.39 11.37
CA GLU A 87 -10.48 -13.54 10.77
C GLU A 87 -10.42 -13.84 9.25
N LEU A 88 -9.29 -13.57 8.60
CA LEU A 88 -9.08 -13.83 7.17
C LEU A 88 -8.35 -15.15 6.90
N LEU A 89 -7.91 -15.87 7.93
CA LEU A 89 -7.21 -17.16 7.78
C LEU A 89 -8.19 -18.32 7.72
N GLU A 90 -7.90 -19.28 6.85
CA GLU A 90 -8.60 -20.57 6.84
C GLU A 90 -8.12 -21.45 8.01
N PRO A 91 -9.03 -22.10 8.75
CA PRO A 91 -8.67 -22.89 9.92
C PRO A 91 -7.90 -24.18 9.56
N VAL A 92 -8.12 -24.71 8.35
CA VAL A 92 -7.48 -25.92 7.84
C VAL A 92 -6.83 -25.59 6.51
N VAL A 93 -5.51 -25.76 6.43
CA VAL A 93 -4.72 -25.47 5.22
C VAL A 93 -3.95 -26.71 4.79
N GLU A 94 -3.74 -26.86 3.48
CA GLU A 94 -2.93 -27.95 2.94
C GLU A 94 -1.45 -27.81 3.32
N ALA A 95 -0.77 -28.93 3.59
CA ALA A 95 0.65 -28.94 4.00
C ALA A 95 1.60 -28.31 2.97
N LYS A 96 1.18 -28.23 1.69
CA LYS A 96 1.96 -27.58 0.61
C LYS A 96 2.21 -26.08 0.84
N TYR A 97 1.40 -25.44 1.70
CA TYR A 97 1.56 -24.03 2.07
C TYR A 97 2.60 -23.84 3.20
N ILE A 98 3.06 -24.91 3.83
CA ILE A 98 4.13 -24.85 4.84
C ILE A 98 5.47 -24.75 4.12
N LEU A 99 6.32 -23.81 4.55
CA LEU A 99 7.67 -23.67 4.01
C LEU A 99 8.47 -24.96 4.22
N THR A 100 9.19 -25.38 3.18
CA THR A 100 10.11 -26.52 3.31
C THR A 100 11.24 -26.19 4.29
N PRO A 101 11.82 -27.18 4.99
CA PRO A 101 12.91 -26.93 5.93
C PRO A 101 14.10 -26.19 5.31
N VAL A 102 14.40 -26.46 4.04
CA VAL A 102 15.47 -25.79 3.28
C VAL A 102 15.15 -24.32 3.03
N LEU A 103 13.92 -24.01 2.57
CA LEU A 103 13.51 -22.64 2.29
C LEU A 103 13.43 -21.81 3.58
N TRP A 104 12.90 -22.38 4.66
CA TRP A 104 12.88 -21.71 5.96
C TRP A 104 14.29 -21.38 6.47
N LYS A 105 15.22 -22.34 6.42
CA LYS A 105 16.62 -22.12 6.80
C LYS A 105 17.27 -21.00 5.98
N TYR A 106 16.99 -20.98 4.66
CA TYR A 106 17.48 -19.93 3.78
C TYR A 106 16.96 -18.55 4.19
N LEU A 107 15.64 -18.37 4.31
CA LEU A 107 15.02 -17.10 4.68
C LEU A 107 15.50 -16.59 6.04
N TYR A 108 15.62 -17.50 7.02
CA TYR A 108 16.11 -17.20 8.36
C TYR A 108 17.55 -16.69 8.37
N CYS A 109 18.47 -17.40 7.70
CA CYS A 109 19.86 -17.00 7.60
C CYS A 109 20.02 -15.71 6.78
N TYR A 110 19.22 -15.54 5.72
CA TYR A 110 19.23 -14.34 4.89
C TYR A 110 18.82 -13.10 5.70
N ALA A 111 17.73 -13.17 6.44
CA ALA A 111 17.28 -12.08 7.31
C ALA A 111 18.35 -11.68 8.34
N LYS A 112 18.96 -12.66 9.04
CA LYS A 112 20.04 -12.39 10.00
C LYS A 112 21.25 -11.69 9.37
N LYS A 113 21.69 -12.17 8.20
CA LYS A 113 22.85 -11.61 7.49
C LYS A 113 22.62 -10.15 7.09
N HIS A 114 21.42 -9.81 6.63
CA HIS A 114 21.09 -8.46 6.19
C HIS A 114 20.82 -7.52 7.36
N GLN A 115 20.18 -8.00 8.43
CA GLN A 115 19.99 -7.25 9.67
C GLN A 115 21.33 -6.86 10.31
N ALA A 116 22.32 -7.77 10.32
CA ALA A 116 23.67 -7.49 10.82
C ALA A 116 24.40 -6.39 10.03
N ARG A 117 23.95 -6.08 8.81
CA ARG A 117 24.49 -5.01 7.95
C ARG A 117 23.68 -3.71 8.01
N GLY A 118 22.72 -3.61 8.93
CA GLY A 118 21.83 -2.46 9.07
C GLY A 118 20.74 -2.36 8.00
N ASN A 119 20.52 -3.44 7.22
CA ASN A 119 19.53 -3.45 6.15
C ASN A 119 18.26 -4.21 6.58
N GLY A 120 17.08 -3.73 6.15
CA GLY A 120 15.78 -4.33 6.45
C GLY A 120 15.35 -5.50 5.53
N PHE A 121 16.27 -6.18 4.86
CA PHE A 121 15.93 -7.31 3.97
C PHE A 121 15.69 -8.61 4.76
N GLY A 122 14.65 -9.36 4.39
CA GLY A 122 14.29 -10.63 5.04
C GLY A 122 12.80 -10.96 4.92
N TYR A 123 12.35 -11.95 5.67
CA TYR A 123 10.94 -12.34 5.78
C TYR A 123 10.18 -11.47 6.81
N GLY A 124 8.86 -11.49 6.73
CA GLY A 124 7.99 -10.68 7.58
C GLY A 124 7.10 -11.61 8.39
N MET A 125 7.51 -11.92 9.61
CA MET A 125 6.69 -12.76 10.47
C MET A 125 5.47 -11.98 10.93
N VAL A 126 4.30 -12.61 10.82
CA VAL A 126 3.06 -12.07 11.38
C VAL A 126 2.49 -13.11 12.34
N TYR A 127 2.04 -12.63 13.50
CA TYR A 127 1.44 -13.43 14.55
C TYR A 127 -0.07 -13.14 14.54
N PRO A 128 -0.92 -14.05 14.02
CA PRO A 128 -2.34 -13.77 13.81
C PRO A 128 -3.15 -13.63 15.10
N ASP A 129 -2.66 -14.20 16.20
CA ASP A 129 -3.21 -14.08 17.54
C ASP A 129 -3.17 -12.65 18.08
N ASN A 130 -2.27 -11.81 17.57
CA ASN A 130 -2.31 -10.37 17.81
C ASN A 130 -3.33 -9.69 16.87
N PRO A 131 -4.45 -9.14 17.38
CA PRO A 131 -5.49 -8.51 16.56
C PRO A 131 -5.01 -7.27 15.80
N GLU A 132 -3.96 -6.62 16.28
CA GLU A 132 -3.38 -5.41 15.70
C GLU A 132 -2.37 -5.73 14.58
N SER A 133 -2.07 -7.01 14.34
CA SER A 133 -1.13 -7.43 13.30
C SER A 133 -1.57 -6.95 11.91
N VAL A 134 -0.65 -6.26 11.22
CA VAL A 134 -0.83 -5.81 9.83
C VAL A 134 0.26 -6.44 8.97
N ALA A 135 -0.15 -7.14 7.91
CA ALA A 135 0.78 -7.75 6.98
C ALA A 135 1.51 -6.71 6.14
N ARG A 136 2.74 -7.03 5.71
CA ARG A 136 3.44 -6.24 4.69
C ARG A 136 2.71 -6.35 3.35
N THR A 137 3.02 -5.46 2.42
CA THR A 137 2.41 -5.50 1.08
C THR A 137 2.64 -6.85 0.41
N LEU A 138 1.57 -7.55 0.05
CA LEU A 138 1.64 -8.68 -0.88
C LEU A 138 2.16 -8.16 -2.23
N SER A 139 3.43 -8.43 -2.47
CA SER A 139 4.18 -7.89 -3.61
C SER A 139 4.00 -8.74 -4.85
N ALA A 140 4.32 -8.20 -6.02
CA ALA A 140 4.37 -8.98 -7.27
C ALA A 140 5.39 -10.14 -7.22
N ARG A 141 6.28 -10.18 -6.22
CA ARG A 141 7.26 -11.26 -6.01
C ARG A 141 6.78 -12.33 -5.05
N TYR A 142 5.58 -12.19 -4.46
CA TYR A 142 5.04 -13.12 -3.46
C TYR A 142 5.03 -14.58 -3.94
N TYR A 143 4.82 -14.79 -5.24
CA TYR A 143 4.83 -16.13 -5.85
C TYR A 143 6.17 -16.89 -5.72
N LYS A 144 7.27 -16.20 -5.41
CA LYS A 144 8.60 -16.83 -5.32
C LYS A 144 8.76 -17.64 -4.04
N ASP A 145 8.41 -17.03 -2.91
CA ASP A 145 8.74 -17.52 -1.57
C ASP A 145 7.76 -17.08 -0.48
N GLY A 146 6.67 -16.39 -0.81
CA GLY A 146 5.65 -15.98 0.17
C GLY A 146 5.96 -14.71 0.96
N GLY A 147 7.04 -13.97 0.62
CA GLY A 147 7.29 -12.59 1.07
C GLY A 147 7.56 -12.34 2.56
#